data_AF-Q01Z34-F1
#
_entry.id   AF-Q01Z34-F1
#
_cell.length_a   1.000
_cell.length_b   1.000
_cell.length_c   1.000
_cell.angle_alpha   90.00
_cell.angle_beta   90.00
_cell.angle_gamma   90.00
#
_symmetry.space_group_name_H-M   'P 1'
#
loop_
_entity.id
_entity.type
_entity.pdbx_description
1 polymer ?
#
loop_
_entity_poly.entity_id
_entity_poly.type
_entity_poly.pdbx_seq_one_letter_code
_entity_poly.pdbx_strand_id
1 'polypeptide(L)'
;MCRRSGLEIRRRCAWLGIAEDTARPVWIRKKAVLGCCPESFITAESESLVEEYFVRKRLGGLNFEELSARQVEAFVILEQALGEERSNGQHNTRRDL
;
A
#
# COMPACT_ATOMS: atom_id res chain seq x y z
N MET A 1 23.77 11.70 -20.79
CA MET A 1 23.23 12.42 -19.60
C MET A 1 21.84 12.92 -19.92
N CYS A 2 20.77 12.34 -19.37
CA CYS A 2 19.38 12.75 -19.66
C CYS A 2 19.14 14.25 -19.50
N ARG A 3 19.62 14.85 -18.39
CA ARG A 3 19.55 16.29 -18.10
C ARG A 3 20.16 17.19 -19.16
N ARG A 4 21.21 16.72 -19.84
CA ARG A 4 21.89 17.50 -20.88
C ARG A 4 21.10 17.47 -22.20
N SER A 5 20.09 16.61 -22.30
CA SER A 5 19.27 16.38 -23.49
C SER A 5 17.80 16.77 -23.31
N GLY A 6 17.39 17.30 -22.15
CA GLY A 6 16.02 17.77 -21.90
C GLY A 6 14.97 16.65 -21.76
N LEU A 7 15.40 15.38 -21.72
CA LEU A 7 14.49 14.22 -21.68
C LEU A 7 13.78 14.06 -20.35
N GLU A 8 14.31 14.66 -19.29
CA GLU A 8 13.74 14.73 -17.95
C GLU A 8 12.39 15.46 -17.89
N ILE A 9 12.14 16.41 -18.80
CA ILE A 9 10.86 17.12 -18.89
C ILE A 9 9.84 16.26 -19.64
N ARG A 10 10.26 15.62 -20.75
CA ARG A 10 9.38 14.83 -21.64
C ARG A 10 9.03 13.45 -21.08
N ARG A 11 9.95 12.81 -20.35
CA ARG A 11 9.75 11.50 -19.68
C ARG A 11 9.44 11.62 -18.19
N ARG A 12 9.47 12.85 -17.63
CA ARG A 12 9.22 13.15 -16.20
C ARG A 12 9.96 12.24 -15.21
N CYS A 13 11.18 11.87 -15.57
CA CYS A 13 12.01 10.95 -14.79
C CYS A 13 13.00 11.64 -13.85
N ALA A 14 12.95 12.98 -13.72
CA ALA A 14 13.72 13.71 -12.73
C ALA A 14 12.98 14.97 -12.22
N TRP A 15 13.34 15.38 -11.01
CA TRP A 15 12.80 16.54 -10.28
C TRP A 15 13.27 17.88 -10.88
N LEU A 16 12.36 18.87 -11.03
CA LEU A 16 12.61 20.12 -11.78
C LEU A 16 12.68 21.44 -10.95
N GLY A 17 12.50 21.42 -9.62
CA GLY A 17 12.59 22.62 -8.75
C GLY A 17 11.50 23.68 -9.00
N ILE A 18 11.14 24.58 -8.07
CA ILE A 18 11.80 25.11 -6.86
C ILE A 18 10.94 24.69 -5.65
N ALA A 19 11.41 23.81 -4.76
CA ALA A 19 12.33 24.04 -3.63
C ALA A 19 11.68 24.78 -2.43
N GLU A 20 10.96 23.99 -1.67
CA GLU A 20 10.78 23.91 -0.21
C GLU A 20 10.41 22.41 -0.02
N ASP A 21 10.66 21.71 1.08
CA ASP A 21 10.45 20.25 1.13
C ASP A 21 8.93 19.90 1.06
N THR A 22 8.42 19.86 -0.18
CA THR A 22 7.04 20.06 -0.61
C THR A 22 6.64 18.93 -1.55
N ALA A 23 6.88 17.69 -1.15
CA ALA A 23 6.27 16.56 -1.87
C ALA A 23 4.75 16.71 -1.73
N ARG A 24 4.11 17.41 -2.69
CA ARG A 24 2.66 17.55 -2.76
C ARG A 24 2.10 16.14 -2.63
N PRO A 25 1.20 15.86 -1.67
CA PRO A 25 0.66 14.54 -1.51
C PRO A 25 0.03 14.09 -2.84
N VAL A 26 0.59 13.04 -3.42
CA VAL A 26 0.07 12.41 -4.64
C VAL A 26 -1.05 11.45 -4.28
N TRP A 27 -0.98 10.86 -3.09
CA TRP A 27 -1.98 9.95 -2.56
C TRP A 27 -2.13 10.09 -1.05
N ILE A 28 -3.38 10.13 -0.58
CA ILE A 28 -3.72 10.16 0.84
C ILE A 28 -4.84 9.15 1.08
N ARG A 29 -4.67 8.29 2.09
CA ARG A 29 -5.76 7.48 2.61
C ARG A 29 -5.59 7.30 4.11
N LYS A 30 -6.57 7.78 4.88
CA LYS A 30 -6.60 7.68 6.35
C LYS A 30 -5.30 8.24 6.97
N LYS A 31 -4.45 7.36 7.53
CA LYS A 31 -3.19 7.70 8.20
C LYS A 31 -1.97 7.63 7.26
N ALA A 32 -2.16 7.27 5.99
CA ALA A 32 -1.09 7.16 5.01
C ALA A 32 -1.09 8.36 4.06
N VAL A 33 0.07 8.98 3.89
CA VAL A 33 0.33 10.10 2.99
C VAL A 33 1.56 9.75 2.16
N LEU A 34 1.44 9.77 0.83
CA LEU A 34 2.52 9.47 -0.09
C LEU A 34 2.77 10.66 -1.02
N GLY A 35 4.04 11.05 -1.12
CA GLY A 35 4.53 12.06 -2.07
C GLY A 35 4.75 11.55 -3.49
N CYS A 36 4.44 10.28 -3.77
CA CYS A 36 4.57 9.64 -5.08
C CYS A 36 3.44 8.63 -5.33
N CYS A 37 3.34 8.12 -6.56
CA CYS A 37 2.32 7.14 -6.93
C CYS A 37 2.51 5.84 -6.11
N PRO A 38 1.45 5.36 -5.42
CA PRO A 38 1.52 4.16 -4.58
C PRO A 38 1.88 2.88 -5.34
N GLU A 39 1.66 2.84 -6.66
CA GLU A 39 1.97 1.69 -7.53
C GLU A 39 3.42 1.23 -7.37
N SER A 40 4.35 2.16 -7.13
CA SER A 40 5.77 1.84 -6.91
C SER A 40 6.07 1.06 -5.62
N PHE A 41 5.14 1.04 -4.65
CA PHE A 41 5.26 0.28 -3.40
C PHE A 41 4.53 -1.06 -3.45
N ILE A 42 3.63 -1.25 -4.43
CA ILE A 42 2.90 -2.50 -4.61
C ILE A 42 3.78 -3.44 -5.42
N THR A 43 4.21 -4.51 -4.78
CA THR A 43 5.02 -5.56 -5.41
C THR A 43 4.14 -6.78 -5.68
N ALA A 44 4.50 -7.56 -6.71
CA ALA A 44 3.82 -8.83 -6.99
C ALA A 44 3.84 -9.77 -5.76
N GLU A 45 4.91 -9.71 -4.95
CA GLU A 45 4.99 -10.46 -3.70
C GLU A 45 3.97 -9.99 -2.67
N SER A 46 3.82 -8.67 -2.47
CA SER A 46 2.81 -8.13 -1.56
C SER A 46 1.38 -8.45 -2.01
N GLU A 47 1.10 -8.43 -3.32
CA GLU A 47 -0.21 -8.83 -3.86
C GLU A 47 -0.47 -10.32 -3.63
N SER A 48 0.54 -11.17 -3.89
CA SER A 48 0.45 -12.62 -3.66
C SER A 48 0.13 -12.94 -2.20
N LEU A 49 0.76 -12.23 -1.25
CA LEU A 49 0.49 -12.41 0.19
C LEU A 49 -0.94 -12.00 0.57
N VAL A 50 -1.48 -10.94 -0.04
CA VAL A 50 -2.87 -10.51 0.18
C VAL A 50 -3.84 -11.58 -0.32
N GLU A 51 -3.65 -12.08 -1.54
CA GLU A 51 -4.50 -13.12 -2.12
C GLU A 51 -4.45 -14.41 -1.31
N GLU A 52 -3.24 -14.88 -0.99
CA GLU A 52 -3.03 -16.11 -0.22
C GLU A 52 -3.71 -16.03 1.15
N TYR A 53 -3.54 -14.90 1.85
CA TYR A 53 -4.21 -14.65 3.12
C TYR A 53 -5.74 -14.73 3.00
N PHE A 54 -6.33 -14.08 2.00
CA PHE A 54 -7.79 -14.10 1.80
C PHE A 54 -8.32 -15.49 1.47
N VAL A 55 -7.63 -16.25 0.60
CA VAL A 55 -8.01 -17.62 0.25
C VAL A 55 -7.98 -18.51 1.49
N ARG A 56 -6.86 -18.53 2.21
CA ARG A 56 -6.68 -19.37 3.40
C ARG A 56 -7.65 -18.99 4.52
N LYS A 57 -7.85 -17.70 4.77
CA LYS A 57 -8.82 -17.19 5.76
C LYS A 57 -10.26 -17.57 5.42
N ARG A 58 -10.64 -17.52 4.13
CA ARG A 58 -11.99 -17.88 3.69
C ARG A 58 -12.25 -19.39 3.75
N LEU A 59 -11.24 -20.20 3.46
CA LEU A 59 -11.35 -21.65 3.48
C LEU A 59 -11.16 -22.27 4.88
N GLY A 60 -10.95 -21.44 5.91
CA GLY A 60 -11.03 -21.86 7.31
C GLY A 60 -9.74 -22.43 7.89
N GLY A 61 -8.57 -22.18 7.28
CA GLY A 61 -7.31 -22.73 7.77
C GLY A 61 -6.12 -21.81 7.57
N LEU A 62 -5.53 -21.35 8.68
CA LEU A 62 -4.15 -20.86 8.74
C LEU A 62 -3.36 -21.89 9.56
N ASN A 63 -2.93 -22.98 8.92
CA ASN A 63 -2.01 -23.90 9.58
C ASN A 63 -0.64 -23.21 9.66
N PHE A 64 -0.29 -22.69 10.84
CA PHE A 64 0.93 -21.89 11.03
C PHE A 64 2.21 -22.69 10.80
N GLU A 65 2.16 -24.02 10.95
CA GLU A 65 3.31 -24.90 10.71
C GLU A 65 3.71 -24.97 9.23
N GLU A 66 2.79 -24.63 8.32
CA GLU A 66 3.02 -24.64 6.86
C GLU A 66 3.46 -23.27 6.31
N LEU A 67 3.49 -22.23 7.16
CA LEU A 67 3.82 -20.87 6.75
C LEU A 67 5.28 -20.56 7.01
N SER A 68 5.92 -19.90 6.05
CA SER A 68 7.21 -19.26 6.30
C SER A 68 7.07 -18.12 7.31
N ALA A 69 8.17 -17.79 8.01
CA ALA A 69 8.19 -16.66 8.94
C ALA A 69 7.70 -15.34 8.30
N ARG A 70 8.04 -15.13 7.02
CA ARG A 70 7.60 -13.95 6.24
C ARG A 70 6.09 -13.94 6.00
N GLN A 71 5.49 -15.10 5.70
CA GLN A 71 4.04 -15.21 5.53
C GLN A 71 3.31 -14.99 6.85
N VAL A 72 3.83 -15.53 7.97
CA VAL A 72 3.26 -15.30 9.30
C VAL A 72 3.24 -13.80 9.63
N GLU A 73 4.38 -13.12 9.46
CA GLU A 73 4.47 -11.67 9.70
C GLU A 73 3.48 -10.90 8.81
N ALA A 74 3.45 -11.19 7.51
CA ALA A 74 2.54 -10.56 6.57
C ALA A 74 1.08 -10.77 6.97
N PHE A 75 0.69 -11.99 7.35
CA PHE A 75 -0.69 -12.30 7.70
C PHE A 75 -1.13 -11.62 8.99
N VAL A 76 -0.24 -11.47 9.97
CA VAL A 76 -0.51 -10.69 11.19
C VAL A 76 -0.79 -9.23 10.84
N ILE A 77 0.04 -8.62 9.98
CA ILE A 77 -0.16 -7.25 9.52
C ILE A 77 -1.50 -7.11 8.78
N LEU A 78 -1.83 -8.06 7.90
CA LEU A 78 -3.08 -8.06 7.14
C LEU A 78 -4.32 -8.26 8.02
N GLU A 79 -4.24 -9.07 9.07
CA GLU A 79 -5.32 -9.24 10.05
C GLU A 79 -5.60 -7.93 10.78
N GLN A 80 -4.55 -7.26 11.28
CA GLN A 80 -4.69 -5.97 11.93
C GLN A 80 -5.28 -4.91 10.98
N ALA A 81 -4.71 -4.77 9.78
CA ALA A 81 -5.18 -3.81 8.79
C ALA A 81 -6.65 -4.06 8.40
N LEU A 82 -7.05 -5.32 8.18
CA LEU A 82 -8.43 -5.68 7.87
C LEU A 82 -9.39 -5.37 9.03
N GLY A 83 -8.97 -5.62 10.28
CA GLY A 83 -9.74 -5.26 11.47
C GLY A 83 -9.97 -3.75 11.58
N GLU A 84 -8.94 -2.95 11.33
CA GLU A 84 -9.03 -1.49 11.29
C GLU A 84 -9.93 -1.00 10.15
N GLU A 85 -9.83 -1.57 8.94
CA GLU A 85 -10.71 -1.21 7.82
C GLU A 85 -12.18 -1.55 8.12
N ARG A 86 -12.48 -2.73 8.68
CA ARG A 86 -13.84 -3.13 9.06
C ARG A 86 -14.44 -2.21 10.11
N SER A 87 -13.67 -1.88 11.15
CA SER A 87 -14.11 -0.98 12.21
C SER A 87 -14.43 0.41 11.64
N ASN A 88 -13.56 0.95 10.79
CA ASN A 88 -13.79 2.24 10.14
C ASN A 88 -15.01 2.24 9.19
N GLY A 89 -15.21 1.15 8.43
CA GLY A 89 -16.38 1.00 7.56
C GLY A 89 -17.70 1.02 8.33
N GLN A 90 -17.76 0.37 9.49
CA GLN A 90 -18.93 0.40 10.39
C GLN A 90 -19.19 1.78 11.02
N HIS A 91 -18.14 2.58 11.26
CA HIS A 91 -18.30 3.93 11.80
C HIS A 91 -18.84 4.91 10.76
N ASN A 92 -18.44 4.77 9.49
CA ASN A 92 -18.97 5.61 8.42
C ASN A 92 -20.46 5.36 8.16
N THR A 93 -20.90 4.09 8.10
CA THR A 93 -22.32 3.77 7.88
C THR A 93 -23.26 4.23 8.99
N ARG A 94 -22.76 4.49 10.20
CA ARG A 94 -23.53 5.04 11.32
C ARG A 94 -23.62 6.57 11.34
N ARG A 95 -22.77 7.28 10.58
CA ARG A 95 -22.83 8.75 10.46
C ARG A 95 -23.78 9.24 9.37
N ASP A 96 -24.21 8.34 8.50
CA ASP A 96 -25.13 8.61 7.39
C ASP A 96 -26.62 8.30 7.75
N LEU A 97 -26.92 8.09 9.04
CA LEU A 97 -28.27 7.95 9.61
C LEU A 97 -28.50 9.07 10.65
#